data_AF-A0A944UH51-F1
#
_entry.id   AF-A0A944UH51-F1
#
_cell.length_a   1.000
_cell.length_b   1.000
_cell.length_c   1.000
_cell.angle_alpha   90.00
_cell.angle_beta   90.00
_cell.angle_gamma   90.00
#
_symmetry.space_group_name_H-M   'P 1'
#
loop_
_entity.id
_entity.type
_entity.pdbx_description
1 polymer ?
#
loop_
_entity_poly.entity_id
_entity_poly.type
_entity_poly.pdbx_seq_one_letter_code
_entity_poly.pdbx_strand_id
1 'polypeptide(L)'
;MQGAETISNKKPRQRLSTEFVSSELTLIKKLIWLYFLLLLFEGALRKWFLPGLSQGLLIIRDPIVVCIYYIAYNQGLLSLQNKYIQALLRWSLICGLISLIIQAHPLTIAYGIRTSLLHFPLIFVMGRVLSWQDVISFGKAFLILALPMTWVVAQQFQADRFDIMNVASGGTGHQMMTSGDKVRASGTFSFISGIVFYYCFAIAFIIYGFLRKETFHKSILYLGTGATFLAMVTAGSRSVIAESLQVFACLGFLAYYRPNEFGKITASTFILLVFGLLLYSQIDLFQDGLEFLSMRFEEAANVEGNPIEAYFVRYWEIIYSPFRSLNFQSLGGWLGNGIGAGTRAGAALGRGYGFELDWNRHIFENGAILGLIFIFIRVWITRDLLYACISSIKRNSYLAILLWGAAAPVILFGILGQPTNLGFAAFGGGLCLAATKKRKS
;
A
#
# COMPACT_ATOMS: atom_id res chain seq x y z
N MET A 1 7.18 26.76 -28.92
CA MET A 1 8.50 26.87 -28.26
C MET A 1 8.45 27.99 -27.23
N GLN A 2 8.29 27.62 -25.97
CA GLN A 2 8.39 28.41 -24.72
C GLN A 2 8.38 27.29 -23.66
N GLY A 3 9.48 26.91 -23.04
CA GLY A 3 10.22 27.67 -22.04
C GLY A 3 10.20 26.83 -20.75
N ALA A 4 11.05 25.80 -20.70
CA ALA A 4 11.14 24.87 -19.58
C ALA A 4 11.94 25.51 -18.43
N GLU A 5 11.25 26.02 -17.41
CA GLU A 5 11.88 26.51 -16.18
C GLU A 5 12.26 25.35 -15.24
N THR A 6 13.47 24.84 -15.49
CA THR A 6 14.54 24.61 -14.52
C THR A 6 14.20 24.16 -13.09
N ILE A 7 14.27 22.85 -12.88
CA ILE A 7 14.68 22.22 -11.61
C ILE A 7 16.19 22.50 -11.42
N SER A 8 16.58 23.69 -10.97
CA SER A 8 17.89 23.95 -10.34
C SER A 8 18.06 25.46 -10.13
N ASN A 9 17.75 25.95 -8.93
CA ASN A 9 18.52 27.01 -8.28
C ASN A 9 17.98 27.22 -6.86
N LYS A 10 18.62 26.56 -5.88
CA LYS A 10 18.46 26.89 -4.46
C LYS A 10 19.68 27.69 -4.01
N LYS A 11 19.44 28.86 -3.40
CA LYS A 11 20.42 29.63 -2.63
C LYS A 11 21.17 28.73 -1.62
N PRO A 12 22.46 29.00 -1.34
CA PRO A 12 23.24 28.18 -0.43
C PRO A 12 22.70 28.36 0.99
N ARG A 13 22.09 27.30 1.56
CA ARG A 13 21.85 27.24 3.00
C ARG A 13 23.19 27.09 3.71
N GLN A 14 23.35 27.78 4.84
CA GLN A 14 24.49 27.69 5.75
C GLN A 14 24.99 26.24 5.85
N ARG A 15 26.31 26.05 5.69
CA ARG A 15 26.99 24.77 5.88
C ARG A 15 26.81 24.33 7.35
N LEU A 16 25.70 23.67 7.64
CA LEU A 16 25.60 22.76 8.78
C LEU A 16 26.71 21.72 8.62
N SER A 17 27.38 21.38 9.72
CA SER A 17 28.47 20.40 9.68
C SER A 17 27.98 19.10 9.03
N THR A 18 28.76 18.59 8.09
CA THR A 18 28.41 17.42 7.26
C THR A 18 28.09 16.18 8.11
N GLU A 19 28.70 16.09 9.30
CA GLU A 19 28.46 15.03 10.29
C GLU A 19 27.09 15.15 10.98
N PHE A 20 26.63 16.36 11.29
CA PHE A 20 25.29 16.55 11.88
C PHE A 20 24.20 16.20 10.87
N VAL A 21 24.40 16.54 9.59
CA VAL A 21 23.46 16.16 8.53
C VAL A 21 23.42 14.64 8.31
N SER A 22 24.55 13.93 8.47
CA SER A 22 24.61 12.49 8.26
C SER A 22 23.99 11.68 9.42
N SER A 23 24.17 12.12 10.67
CA SER A 23 23.58 11.47 11.85
C SER A 23 22.06 11.55 11.83
N GLU A 24 21.53 12.71 11.47
CA GLU A 24 20.09 12.95 11.38
C GLU A 24 19.42 12.24 10.20
N LEU A 25 20.07 12.21 9.03
CA LEU A 25 19.61 11.37 7.92
C LEU A 25 19.52 9.90 8.33
N THR A 26 20.47 9.44 9.15
CA THR A 26 20.46 8.09 9.72
C THR A 26 19.29 7.89 10.67
N LEU A 27 18.95 8.90 11.50
CA LEU A 27 17.79 8.87 12.38
C LEU A 27 16.47 8.78 11.58
N ILE A 28 16.29 9.60 10.54
CA ILE A 28 15.10 9.51 9.67
C ILE A 28 14.96 8.11 9.07
N LYS A 29 16.06 7.50 8.59
CA LYS A 29 16.03 6.13 8.06
C LYS A 29 15.61 5.11 9.11
N LYS A 30 16.13 5.20 10.34
CA LYS A 30 15.72 4.34 11.47
C LYS A 30 14.23 4.49 11.78
N LEU A 31 13.69 5.71 11.75
CA LEU A 31 12.26 5.96 11.95
C LEU A 31 11.42 5.39 10.80
N ILE A 32 11.89 5.43 9.55
CA ILE A 32 11.22 4.77 8.41
C ILE A 32 11.22 3.25 8.59
N TRP A 33 12.32 2.66 9.09
CA TRP A 33 12.35 1.23 9.45
C TRP A 33 11.36 0.90 10.56
N LEU A 34 11.28 1.72 11.60
CA LEU A 34 10.29 1.55 12.66
C LEU A 34 8.86 1.65 12.12
N TYR A 35 8.59 2.62 11.23
CA TYR A 35 7.30 2.73 10.54
C TYR A 35 6.96 1.47 9.75
N PHE A 36 7.93 0.91 9.02
CA PHE A 36 7.78 -0.33 8.27
C PHE A 36 7.50 -1.53 9.19
N LEU A 37 8.24 -1.70 10.27
CA LEU A 37 8.00 -2.79 11.23
C LEU A 37 6.61 -2.65 11.89
N LEU A 38 6.23 -1.44 12.31
CA LEU A 38 4.90 -1.19 12.84
C LEU A 38 3.81 -1.44 11.79
N LEU A 39 4.06 -1.16 10.51
CA LEU A 39 3.11 -1.49 9.43
C LEU A 39 2.84 -2.99 9.35
N LEU A 40 3.85 -3.84 9.59
CA LEU A 40 3.72 -5.30 9.54
C LEU A 40 3.13 -5.89 10.83
N PHE A 41 3.52 -5.38 11.99
CA PHE A 41 3.24 -6.03 13.28
C PHE A 41 2.15 -5.37 14.12
N GLU A 42 1.67 -4.18 13.77
CA GLU A 42 0.56 -3.51 14.49
C GLU A 42 -0.67 -4.40 14.61
N GLY A 43 -1.03 -5.15 13.56
CA GLY A 43 -2.15 -6.09 13.62
C GLY A 43 -1.94 -7.23 14.62
N ALA A 44 -0.74 -7.79 14.71
CA ALA A 44 -0.40 -8.86 15.65
C ALA A 44 -0.49 -8.35 17.09
N LEU A 45 -0.03 -7.12 17.35
CA LEU A 45 -0.20 -6.47 18.65
C LEU A 45 -1.68 -6.35 19.01
N ARG A 46 -2.54 -6.00 18.06
CA ARG A 46 -3.99 -5.82 18.30
C ARG A 46 -4.78 -7.10 18.44
N LYS A 47 -4.27 -8.21 17.88
CA LYS A 47 -4.92 -9.53 17.95
C LYS A 47 -4.50 -10.30 19.18
N TRP A 48 -3.19 -10.35 19.45
CA TRP A 48 -2.63 -11.33 20.39
C TRP A 48 -1.95 -10.71 21.61
N PHE A 49 -1.18 -9.63 21.45
CA PHE A 49 -0.30 -9.17 22.53
C PHE A 49 -0.90 -8.06 23.41
N LEU A 50 -1.61 -7.11 22.79
CA LEU A 50 -2.15 -5.90 23.43
C LEU A 50 -3.59 -5.61 22.94
N PRO A 51 -4.53 -6.59 23.01
CA PRO A 51 -5.89 -6.41 22.49
C PRO A 51 -6.65 -5.26 23.15
N GLY A 52 -6.42 -5.01 24.45
CA GLY A 52 -7.01 -3.89 25.19
C GLY A 52 -6.60 -2.50 24.68
N LEU A 53 -5.46 -2.39 23.98
CA LEU A 53 -4.98 -1.14 23.37
C LEU A 53 -5.31 -1.06 21.87
N SER A 54 -6.19 -1.93 21.36
CA SER A 54 -6.41 -2.09 19.92
C SER A 54 -6.77 -0.79 19.19
N GLN A 55 -7.59 0.08 19.81
CA GLN A 55 -7.96 1.37 19.23
C GLN A 55 -6.78 2.35 19.20
N GLY A 56 -5.98 2.41 20.27
CA GLY A 56 -4.78 3.26 20.32
C GLY A 56 -3.70 2.80 19.35
N LEU A 57 -3.58 1.49 19.12
CA LEU A 57 -2.61 0.93 18.18
C LEU A 57 -2.91 1.30 16.72
N LEU A 58 -4.14 1.67 16.36
CA LEU A 58 -4.49 2.14 15.01
C LEU A 58 -3.68 3.38 14.57
N ILE A 59 -3.23 4.18 15.54
CA ILE A 59 -2.50 5.44 15.34
C ILE A 59 -1.04 5.36 15.81
N ILE A 60 -0.51 4.17 16.12
CA ILE A 60 0.84 4.00 16.67
C ILE A 60 1.96 4.56 15.77
N ARG A 61 1.71 4.62 14.45
CA ARG A 61 2.67 5.16 13.47
C ARG A 61 2.61 6.67 13.33
N ASP A 62 1.55 7.32 13.79
CA ASP A 62 1.34 8.75 13.61
C ASP A 62 2.44 9.57 14.29
N PRO A 63 2.83 9.32 15.56
CA PRO A 63 3.93 10.03 16.20
C PRO A 63 5.26 9.84 15.46
N ILE A 64 5.49 8.64 14.91
CA ILE A 64 6.71 8.34 14.14
C ILE A 64 6.78 9.20 12.88
N VAL A 65 5.67 9.32 12.16
CA VAL A 65 5.58 10.16 10.95
C VAL A 65 5.76 11.64 11.29
N VAL A 66 5.15 12.12 12.38
CA VAL A 66 5.31 13.51 12.84
C VAL A 66 6.77 13.79 13.19
N CYS A 67 7.45 12.88 13.90
CA CYS A 67 8.88 12.98 14.20
C CYS A 67 9.73 13.03 12.92
N ILE A 68 9.44 12.17 11.93
CA ILE A 68 10.12 12.21 10.63
C ILE A 68 9.95 13.58 9.97
N TYR A 69 8.74 14.15 9.99
CA TYR A 69 8.49 15.46 9.36
C TYR A 69 9.17 16.60 10.08
N TYR A 70 9.17 16.61 11.42
CA TYR A 70 9.87 17.61 12.21
C TYR A 70 11.36 17.66 11.83
N ILE A 71 12.03 16.50 11.86
CA ILE A 71 13.44 16.39 11.52
C ILE A 71 13.69 16.77 10.04
N ALA A 72 12.88 16.22 9.13
CA ALA A 72 13.02 16.46 7.69
C ALA A 72 12.77 17.93 7.30
N TYR A 73 11.85 18.62 7.98
CA TYR A 73 11.57 20.03 7.76
C TYR A 73 12.75 20.91 8.20
N ASN A 74 13.27 20.66 9.41
CA ASN A 74 14.42 21.39 9.96
C ASN A 74 15.67 21.26 9.07
N GLN A 75 15.82 20.11 8.40
CA GLN A 75 16.92 19.88 7.44
C GLN A 75 16.63 20.32 6.01
N GLY A 76 15.44 20.84 5.71
CA GLY A 76 15.05 21.21 4.34
C GLY A 76 14.82 20.04 3.39
N LEU A 77 14.73 18.83 3.92
CA LEU A 77 14.40 17.60 3.19
C LEU A 77 12.90 17.52 2.92
N LEU A 78 12.06 18.08 3.79
CA LEU A 78 10.64 18.32 3.55
C LEU A 78 10.44 19.77 3.11
N SER A 79 9.75 19.98 1.99
CA SER A 79 9.42 21.32 1.50
C SER A 79 7.91 21.47 1.44
N LEU A 80 7.38 22.39 2.24
CA LEU A 80 5.96 22.79 2.20
C LEU A 80 5.58 23.50 0.89
N GLN A 81 6.56 23.82 0.04
CA GLN A 81 6.34 24.32 -1.33
C GLN A 81 6.13 23.18 -2.34
N ASN A 82 6.24 21.93 -1.93
CA ASN A 82 5.91 20.80 -2.79
C ASN A 82 4.43 20.88 -3.19
N LYS A 83 4.17 20.92 -4.50
CA LYS A 83 2.84 21.08 -5.10
C LYS A 83 1.80 20.06 -4.60
N TYR A 84 2.17 18.80 -4.36
CA TYR A 84 1.26 17.78 -3.84
C TYR A 84 0.94 18.01 -2.36
N ILE A 85 1.96 18.36 -1.56
CA ILE A 85 1.78 18.68 -0.14
C ILE A 85 0.89 19.91 0.01
N GLN A 86 1.08 20.95 -0.81
CA GLN A 86 0.21 22.12 -0.80
C GLN A 86 -1.22 21.79 -1.18
N ALA A 87 -1.43 20.96 -2.21
CA ALA A 87 -2.76 20.54 -2.61
C ALA A 87 -3.47 19.77 -1.48
N LEU A 88 -2.78 18.81 -0.86
CA LEU A 88 -3.31 18.06 0.27
C LEU A 88 -3.60 18.94 1.49
N LEU A 89 -2.68 19.85 1.86
CA LEU A 89 -2.86 20.76 2.98
C LEU A 89 -4.06 21.69 2.78
N ARG A 90 -4.15 22.34 1.61
CA ARG A 90 -5.27 23.25 1.29
C ARG A 90 -6.58 22.48 1.26
N TRP A 91 -6.61 21.33 0.61
CA TRP A 91 -7.80 20.49 0.54
C TRP A 91 -8.26 20.05 1.93
N SER A 92 -7.36 19.49 2.75
CA SER A 92 -7.69 19.03 4.11
C SER A 92 -8.11 20.17 5.03
N LEU A 93 -7.52 21.37 4.89
CA LEU A 93 -7.92 22.55 5.64
C LEU A 93 -9.36 22.97 5.29
N ILE A 94 -9.68 23.06 4.00
CA ILE A 94 -11.02 23.41 3.54
C ILE A 94 -12.06 22.38 4.01
N CYS A 95 -11.78 21.08 3.81
CA CYS A 95 -12.67 20.02 4.27
C CYS A 95 -12.85 20.02 5.80
N GLY A 96 -11.76 20.28 6.55
CA GLY A 96 -11.83 20.40 8.01
C GLY A 96 -12.71 21.57 8.47
N LEU A 97 -12.57 22.74 7.85
CA LEU A 97 -13.40 23.92 8.15
C LEU A 97 -14.88 23.67 7.82
N ILE A 98 -15.17 23.08 6.66
CA ILE A 98 -16.55 22.71 6.29
C ILE A 98 -17.12 21.70 7.29
N SER A 99 -16.31 20.71 7.70
CA SER A 99 -16.72 19.71 8.68
C SER A 99 -17.08 20.33 10.04
N LEU A 100 -16.38 21.39 10.46
CA LEU A 100 -16.73 22.16 11.66
C LEU A 100 -18.06 22.91 11.50
N ILE A 101 -18.31 23.50 10.32
CA ILE A 101 -19.56 24.23 10.03
C ILE A 101 -20.78 23.28 10.09
N ILE A 102 -20.65 22.08 9.55
CA ILE A 102 -21.71 21.04 9.62
C ILE A 102 -21.70 20.26 10.94
N GLN A 103 -20.90 20.71 11.92
CA GLN A 103 -20.83 20.16 13.28
C GLN A 103 -20.43 18.67 13.33
N ALA A 104 -19.54 18.22 12.45
CA ALA A 104 -18.97 16.88 12.55
C ALA A 104 -18.13 16.74 13.84
N HIS A 105 -18.10 15.53 14.39
CA HIS A 105 -17.40 15.28 15.66
C HIS A 105 -15.90 15.57 15.53
N PRO A 106 -15.25 16.32 16.45
CA PRO A 106 -13.85 16.72 16.31
C PRO A 106 -12.86 15.57 16.10
N LEU A 107 -13.07 14.44 16.78
CA LEU A 107 -12.23 13.24 16.58
C LEU A 107 -12.41 12.62 15.20
N THR A 108 -13.63 12.70 14.63
CA THR A 108 -13.90 12.23 13.26
C THR A 108 -13.16 13.10 12.25
N ILE A 109 -13.19 14.42 12.45
CA ILE A 109 -12.46 15.39 11.61
C ILE A 109 -10.95 15.12 11.69
N ALA A 110 -10.41 14.97 12.89
CA ALA A 110 -8.99 14.67 13.09
C ALA A 110 -8.58 13.36 12.40
N TYR A 111 -9.39 12.31 12.54
CA TYR A 111 -9.15 11.02 11.87
C TYR A 111 -9.27 11.13 10.34
N GLY A 112 -10.24 11.91 9.84
CA GLY A 112 -10.41 12.18 8.42
C GLY A 112 -9.20 12.89 7.81
N ILE A 113 -8.73 13.98 8.44
CA ILE A 113 -7.51 14.70 8.04
C ILE A 113 -6.30 13.76 8.07
N ARG A 114 -6.16 12.95 9.12
CA ARG A 114 -5.11 11.93 9.22
C ARG A 114 -5.08 11.01 8.00
N THR A 115 -6.24 10.46 7.60
CA THR A 115 -6.33 9.50 6.49
C THR A 115 -5.99 10.10 5.13
N SER A 116 -6.16 11.41 4.97
CA SER A 116 -6.00 12.09 3.68
C SER A 116 -4.69 12.85 3.54
N LEU A 117 -4.11 13.32 4.66
CA LEU A 117 -2.94 14.20 4.68
C LEU A 117 -1.75 13.59 5.39
N LEU A 118 -1.90 13.07 6.61
CA LEU A 118 -0.76 12.86 7.53
C LEU A 118 0.33 11.97 6.94
N HIS A 119 -0.02 10.87 6.27
CA HIS A 119 0.98 9.90 5.80
C HIS A 119 1.53 10.20 4.40
N PHE A 120 0.83 10.96 3.56
CA PHE A 120 1.22 11.17 2.16
C PHE A 120 2.55 11.93 1.98
N PRO A 121 2.88 12.98 2.76
CA PRO A 121 4.16 13.67 2.64
C PRO A 121 5.38 12.77 2.84
N LEU A 122 5.22 11.64 3.55
CA LEU A 122 6.26 10.64 3.76
C LEU A 122 6.81 10.07 2.44
N ILE A 123 5.96 9.97 1.41
CA ILE A 123 6.37 9.55 0.05
C ILE A 123 7.55 10.42 -0.42
N PHE A 124 7.43 11.74 -0.28
CA PHE A 124 8.43 12.69 -0.75
C PHE A 124 9.67 12.73 0.17
N VAL A 125 9.49 12.53 1.48
CA VAL A 125 10.63 12.45 2.42
C VAL A 125 11.46 11.20 2.11
N MET A 126 10.83 10.02 2.00
CA MET A 126 11.50 8.77 1.59
C MET A 126 12.18 8.94 0.23
N GLY A 127 11.48 9.54 -0.73
CA GLY A 127 12.01 9.89 -2.05
C GLY A 127 13.21 10.83 -2.02
N ARG A 128 13.50 11.54 -0.93
CA ARG A 128 14.74 12.34 -0.77
C ARG A 128 15.80 11.65 0.08
N VAL A 129 15.42 10.94 1.12
CA VAL A 129 16.33 10.37 2.12
C VAL A 129 16.86 8.97 1.77
N LEU A 130 16.01 8.10 1.22
CA LEU A 130 16.39 6.70 0.97
C LEU A 130 17.31 6.58 -0.26
N SER A 131 18.40 5.84 -0.10
CA SER A 131 19.31 5.44 -1.18
C SER A 131 18.79 4.19 -1.90
N TRP A 132 19.45 3.84 -2.99
CA TRP A 132 19.20 2.58 -3.68
C TRP A 132 19.44 1.36 -2.75
N GLN A 133 20.53 1.40 -1.97
CA GLN A 133 20.85 0.35 -1.00
C GLN A 133 19.78 0.21 0.07
N ASP A 134 19.19 1.32 0.52
CA ASP A 134 18.09 1.27 1.49
C ASP A 134 16.86 0.56 0.90
N VAL A 135 16.51 0.85 -0.37
CA VAL A 135 15.40 0.16 -1.07
C VAL A 135 15.66 -1.34 -1.19
N ILE A 136 16.88 -1.75 -1.53
CA ILE A 136 17.26 -3.17 -1.59
C ILE A 136 17.23 -3.81 -0.20
N SER A 137 17.62 -3.09 0.85
CA SER A 137 17.51 -3.59 2.23
C SER A 137 16.07 -3.83 2.65
N PHE A 138 15.13 -2.95 2.27
CA PHE A 138 13.70 -3.22 2.45
C PHE A 138 13.25 -4.44 1.65
N GLY A 139 13.72 -4.60 0.40
CA GLY A 139 13.47 -5.80 -0.39
C GLY A 139 13.93 -7.09 0.29
N LYS A 140 15.15 -7.09 0.86
CA LYS A 140 15.64 -8.21 1.69
C LYS A 140 14.73 -8.47 2.88
N ALA A 141 14.28 -7.42 3.57
CA ALA A 141 13.36 -7.57 4.70
C ALA A 141 12.00 -8.16 4.27
N PHE A 142 11.41 -7.73 3.14
CA PHE A 142 10.18 -8.35 2.60
C PHE A 142 10.38 -9.85 2.34
N LEU A 143 11.50 -10.25 1.74
CA LEU A 143 11.74 -11.66 1.43
C LEU A 143 12.02 -12.51 2.68
N ILE A 144 12.77 -11.98 3.65
CA ILE A 144 13.06 -12.69 4.91
C ILE A 144 11.81 -12.78 5.78
N LEU A 145 11.10 -11.67 5.98
CA LEU A 145 9.90 -11.62 6.81
C LEU A 145 8.70 -12.34 6.15
N ALA A 146 8.77 -12.63 4.84
CA ALA A 146 7.77 -13.47 4.19
C ALA A 146 7.75 -14.88 4.79
N LEU A 147 8.86 -15.38 5.34
CA LEU A 147 8.91 -16.71 5.97
C LEU A 147 8.01 -16.78 7.22
N PRO A 148 8.26 -16.01 8.30
CA PRO A 148 7.39 -16.05 9.47
C PRO A 148 5.97 -15.56 9.15
N MET A 149 5.80 -14.59 8.25
CA MET A 149 4.47 -14.14 7.82
C MET A 149 3.66 -15.28 7.19
N THR A 150 4.27 -16.03 6.26
CA THR A 150 3.62 -17.16 5.57
C THR A 150 3.34 -18.28 6.55
N TRP A 151 4.23 -18.53 7.50
CA TRP A 151 3.98 -19.52 8.54
C TRP A 151 2.72 -19.18 9.33
N VAL A 152 2.55 -17.92 9.76
CA VAL A 152 1.31 -17.48 10.42
C VAL A 152 0.10 -17.65 9.50
N VAL A 153 0.19 -17.26 8.22
CA VAL A 153 -0.92 -17.44 7.25
C VAL A 153 -1.30 -18.91 7.10
N ALA A 154 -0.31 -19.80 7.01
CA ALA A 154 -0.52 -21.24 6.92
C ALA A 154 -1.19 -21.81 8.18
N GLN A 155 -0.80 -21.35 9.37
CA GLN A 155 -1.47 -21.73 10.62
C GLN A 155 -2.92 -21.25 10.64
N GLN A 156 -3.17 -20.00 10.26
CA GLN A 156 -4.52 -19.44 10.18
C GLN A 156 -5.43 -20.18 9.20
N PHE A 157 -4.87 -20.66 8.07
CA PHE A 157 -5.61 -21.41 7.06
C PHE A 157 -6.02 -22.82 7.52
N GLN A 158 -5.20 -23.46 8.34
CA GLN A 158 -5.42 -24.82 8.85
C GLN A 158 -6.25 -24.83 10.13
N ALA A 159 -6.10 -23.80 10.97
CA ALA A 159 -6.77 -23.72 12.25
C ALA A 159 -8.26 -23.37 12.12
N ASP A 160 -9.04 -23.80 13.12
CA ASP A 160 -10.45 -23.41 13.23
C ASP A 160 -10.61 -21.89 13.41
N ARG A 161 -11.79 -21.37 13.09
CA ARG A 161 -12.09 -19.94 13.25
C ARG A 161 -11.97 -19.44 14.69
N PHE A 162 -12.21 -20.30 15.69
CA PHE A 162 -12.10 -19.94 17.10
C PHE A 162 -10.70 -20.15 17.70
N ASP A 163 -9.75 -20.66 16.91
CA ASP A 163 -8.36 -20.80 17.34
C ASP A 163 -7.72 -19.42 17.65
N ILE A 164 -6.75 -19.40 18.57
CA ILE A 164 -5.99 -18.20 18.93
C ILE A 164 -5.36 -17.52 17.70
N MET A 165 -4.94 -18.29 16.70
CA MET A 165 -4.38 -17.78 15.46
C MET A 165 -5.38 -16.94 14.66
N ASN A 166 -6.68 -17.20 14.81
CA ASN A 166 -7.75 -16.59 14.02
C ASN A 166 -8.57 -15.53 14.77
N VAL A 167 -8.15 -15.15 15.97
CA VAL A 167 -8.75 -14.06 16.76
C VAL A 167 -8.72 -12.74 16.00
N ALA A 168 -9.83 -12.00 16.02
CA ALA A 168 -9.90 -10.68 15.39
C ALA A 168 -9.23 -9.57 16.23
N SER A 169 -9.02 -8.41 15.60
CA SER A 169 -8.43 -7.26 16.29
C SER A 169 -9.32 -6.78 17.45
N GLY A 170 -8.72 -6.56 18.62
CA GLY A 170 -9.45 -6.34 19.87
C GLY A 170 -9.53 -7.58 20.76
N GLY A 171 -9.02 -8.73 20.31
CA GLY A 171 -8.90 -9.95 21.11
C GLY A 171 -10.21 -10.72 21.27
N THR A 172 -11.25 -10.35 20.51
CA THR A 172 -12.58 -10.96 20.59
C THR A 172 -13.10 -11.32 19.21
N GLY A 173 -13.89 -12.40 19.14
CA GLY A 173 -14.40 -12.94 17.87
C GLY A 173 -13.28 -13.50 16.99
N HIS A 174 -13.63 -13.74 15.72
CA HIS A 174 -12.72 -14.34 14.74
C HIS A 174 -12.58 -13.47 13.49
N GLN A 175 -11.53 -13.73 12.72
CA GLN A 175 -11.31 -13.12 11.42
C GLN A 175 -12.48 -13.34 10.47
N MET A 176 -12.55 -12.50 9.44
CA MET A 176 -13.61 -12.56 8.43
C MET A 176 -13.67 -13.95 7.79
N MET A 177 -14.85 -14.56 7.87
CA MET A 177 -15.13 -15.85 7.24
C MET A 177 -15.16 -15.72 5.72
N THR A 178 -15.01 -16.85 5.06
CA THR A 178 -15.13 -16.97 3.63
C THR A 178 -15.74 -18.31 3.24
N SER A 179 -15.85 -18.58 1.95
CA SER A 179 -16.12 -19.87 1.32
C SER A 179 -15.62 -21.07 2.12
N GLY A 180 -16.38 -22.16 2.13
CA GLY A 180 -15.98 -23.42 2.77
C GLY A 180 -15.70 -23.34 4.27
N ASP A 181 -16.40 -22.46 5.00
CA ASP A 181 -16.26 -22.26 6.47
C ASP A 181 -14.83 -21.97 6.96
N LYS A 182 -13.95 -21.52 6.06
CA LYS A 182 -12.60 -21.08 6.42
C LYS A 182 -12.54 -19.58 6.71
N VAL A 183 -11.50 -19.17 7.44
CA VAL A 183 -11.18 -17.75 7.63
C VAL A 183 -10.34 -17.22 6.47
N ARG A 184 -10.40 -15.90 6.25
CA ARG A 184 -9.39 -15.22 5.43
C ARG A 184 -8.17 -14.95 6.29
N ALA A 185 -7.07 -15.67 6.02
CA ALA A 185 -5.83 -15.49 6.76
C ALA A 185 -5.27 -14.07 6.53
N SER A 186 -4.96 -13.38 7.61
CA SER A 186 -4.45 -12.00 7.64
C SER A 186 -3.00 -11.91 8.08
N GLY A 187 -2.35 -13.04 8.39
CA GLY A 187 -0.99 -13.10 8.92
C GLY A 187 -0.85 -12.23 10.17
N THR A 188 0.15 -11.35 10.21
CA THR A 188 0.31 -10.39 11.32
C THR A 188 -0.55 -9.14 11.17
N PHE A 189 -1.34 -9.00 10.11
CA PHE A 189 -2.20 -7.84 9.92
C PHE A 189 -3.56 -8.02 10.60
N SER A 190 -4.26 -6.92 10.81
CA SER A 190 -5.64 -6.91 11.32
C SER A 190 -6.68 -7.34 10.27
N PHE A 191 -6.31 -7.30 8.99
CA PHE A 191 -7.22 -7.58 7.87
C PHE A 191 -6.44 -8.10 6.66
N ILE A 192 -7.13 -8.86 5.80
CA ILE A 192 -6.56 -9.51 4.61
C ILE A 192 -5.85 -8.54 3.65
N SER A 193 -6.25 -7.26 3.59
CA SER A 193 -5.62 -6.28 2.71
C SER A 193 -4.12 -6.10 2.99
N GLY A 194 -3.68 -6.31 4.24
CA GLY A 194 -2.25 -6.26 4.59
C GLY A 194 -1.44 -7.34 3.87
N ILE A 195 -1.98 -8.57 3.84
CA ILE A 195 -1.39 -9.70 3.10
C ILE A 195 -1.36 -9.42 1.60
N VAL A 196 -2.46 -8.91 1.05
CA VAL A 196 -2.56 -8.54 -0.36
C VAL A 196 -1.43 -7.59 -0.77
N PHE A 197 -1.26 -6.47 -0.05
CA PHE A 197 -0.22 -5.50 -0.39
C PHE A 197 1.18 -6.01 -0.06
N TYR A 198 1.36 -6.70 1.07
CA TYR A 198 2.66 -7.24 1.46
C TYR A 198 3.25 -8.16 0.38
N TYR A 199 2.47 -9.16 -0.06
CA TYR A 199 2.95 -10.12 -1.06
C TYR A 199 3.00 -9.52 -2.46
N CYS A 200 2.18 -8.52 -2.78
CA CYS A 200 2.34 -7.75 -4.01
C CYS A 200 3.71 -7.00 -4.05
N PHE A 201 4.11 -6.35 -2.95
CA PHE A 201 5.46 -5.78 -2.85
C PHE A 201 6.55 -6.85 -2.89
N ALA A 202 6.34 -7.99 -2.22
CA ALA A 202 7.29 -9.11 -2.29
C ALA A 202 7.50 -9.60 -3.73
N ILE A 203 6.43 -9.73 -4.53
CA ILE A 203 6.50 -10.08 -5.95
C ILE A 203 7.32 -9.08 -6.75
N ALA A 204 7.17 -7.77 -6.52
CA ALA A 204 8.00 -6.77 -7.18
C ALA A 204 9.50 -6.97 -6.91
N PHE A 205 9.88 -7.32 -5.67
CA PHE A 205 11.26 -7.64 -5.32
C PHE A 205 11.72 -9.01 -5.85
N ILE A 206 10.85 -10.03 -5.86
CA ILE A 206 11.13 -11.36 -6.41
C ILE A 206 11.45 -11.25 -7.91
N ILE A 207 10.55 -10.61 -8.68
CA ILE A 207 10.73 -10.39 -10.11
C ILE A 207 12.05 -9.65 -10.35
N TYR A 208 12.29 -8.55 -9.62
CA TYR A 208 13.54 -7.81 -9.76
C TYR A 208 14.79 -8.65 -9.43
N GLY A 209 14.72 -9.49 -8.38
CA GLY A 209 15.79 -10.38 -7.97
C GLY A 209 16.14 -11.44 -9.02
N PHE A 210 15.15 -11.97 -9.72
CA PHE A 210 15.36 -12.89 -10.84
C PHE A 210 15.87 -12.20 -12.11
N LEU A 211 15.42 -10.97 -12.37
CA LEU A 211 15.89 -10.18 -13.52
C LEU A 211 17.33 -9.70 -13.35
N ARG A 212 17.71 -9.31 -12.13
CA ARG A 212 19.05 -8.81 -11.79
C ARG A 212 19.72 -9.77 -10.82
N LYS A 213 20.48 -10.71 -11.38
CA LYS A 213 21.32 -11.66 -10.65
C LYS A 213 22.15 -10.93 -9.59
N GLU A 214 22.37 -11.60 -8.46
CA GLU A 214 23.19 -11.13 -7.33
C GLU A 214 22.65 -9.91 -6.56
N THR A 215 21.44 -9.44 -6.86
CA THR A 215 20.77 -8.41 -6.03
C THR A 215 20.49 -8.94 -4.62
N PHE A 216 20.02 -10.19 -4.53
CA PHE A 216 19.71 -10.88 -3.28
C PHE A 216 20.49 -12.20 -3.20
N HIS A 217 20.78 -12.65 -1.97
CA HIS A 217 21.33 -13.97 -1.76
C HIS A 217 20.35 -15.04 -2.27
N LYS A 218 20.85 -16.07 -2.96
CA LYS A 218 20.01 -17.09 -3.63
C LYS A 218 19.00 -17.72 -2.66
N SER A 219 19.43 -18.08 -1.45
CA SER A 219 18.54 -18.67 -0.45
C SER A 219 17.42 -17.72 -0.03
N ILE A 220 17.70 -16.42 0.13
CA ILE A 220 16.67 -15.42 0.48
C ILE A 220 15.65 -15.29 -0.66
N LEU A 221 16.12 -15.24 -1.90
CA LEU A 221 15.25 -15.14 -3.07
C LEU A 221 14.38 -16.38 -3.23
N TYR A 222 14.95 -17.58 -3.15
CA TYR A 222 14.21 -18.83 -3.32
C TYR A 222 13.26 -19.13 -2.17
N LEU A 223 13.70 -18.99 -0.92
CA LEU A 223 12.83 -19.18 0.24
C LEU A 223 11.72 -18.13 0.28
N GLY A 224 12.06 -16.86 0.01
CA GLY A 224 11.07 -15.79 -0.08
C GLY A 224 10.05 -16.00 -1.20
N THR A 225 10.47 -16.55 -2.35
CA THR A 225 9.58 -16.92 -3.46
C THR A 225 8.64 -18.04 -3.05
N GLY A 226 9.17 -19.12 -2.47
CA GLY A 226 8.37 -20.26 -2.00
C GLY A 226 7.34 -19.84 -0.96
N ALA A 227 7.75 -19.05 0.03
CA ALA A 227 6.87 -18.51 1.05
C ALA A 227 5.78 -17.61 0.45
N THR A 228 6.14 -16.72 -0.47
CA THR A 228 5.17 -15.85 -1.15
C THR A 228 4.11 -16.67 -1.89
N PHE A 229 4.51 -17.69 -2.63
CA PHE A 229 3.59 -18.52 -3.40
C PHE A 229 2.66 -19.35 -2.49
N LEU A 230 3.21 -19.93 -1.43
CA LEU A 230 2.40 -20.65 -0.44
C LEU A 230 1.38 -19.72 0.24
N ALA A 231 1.77 -18.48 0.56
CA ALA A 231 0.85 -17.51 1.13
C ALA A 231 -0.25 -17.09 0.14
N MET A 232 0.03 -17.00 -1.16
CA MET A 232 -0.98 -16.63 -2.16
C MET A 232 -2.16 -17.60 -2.19
N VAL A 233 -1.87 -18.90 -2.04
CA VAL A 233 -2.90 -19.95 -2.11
C VAL A 233 -3.57 -20.17 -0.74
N THR A 234 -2.82 -20.07 0.36
CA THR A 234 -3.35 -20.25 1.73
C THR A 234 -4.01 -19.00 2.32
N ALA A 235 -3.72 -17.79 1.82
CA ALA A 235 -4.38 -16.56 2.28
C ALA A 235 -5.89 -16.53 2.00
N GLY A 236 -6.33 -17.35 1.04
CA GLY A 236 -7.74 -17.46 0.71
C GLY A 236 -8.31 -16.19 0.11
N SER A 237 -7.54 -15.44 -0.70
CA SER A 237 -7.97 -14.15 -1.24
C SER A 237 -7.58 -13.98 -2.71
N ARG A 238 -8.59 -13.99 -3.59
CA ARG A 238 -8.47 -13.67 -5.03
C ARG A 238 -7.76 -12.33 -5.26
N SER A 239 -7.87 -11.39 -4.31
CA SER A 239 -7.25 -10.07 -4.41
C SER A 239 -5.72 -10.13 -4.38
N VAL A 240 -5.10 -11.13 -3.74
CA VAL A 240 -3.62 -11.24 -3.73
C VAL A 240 -3.09 -11.46 -5.15
N ILE A 241 -3.75 -12.31 -5.92
CA ILE A 241 -3.41 -12.57 -7.33
C ILE A 241 -3.73 -11.36 -8.19
N ALA A 242 -4.94 -10.81 -8.01
CA ALA A 242 -5.40 -9.63 -8.74
C ALA A 242 -4.44 -8.44 -8.57
N GLU A 243 -3.99 -8.15 -7.35
CA GLU A 243 -3.03 -7.07 -7.05
C GLU A 243 -1.59 -7.40 -7.45
N SER A 244 -1.24 -8.67 -7.63
CA SER A 244 0.09 -9.05 -8.15
C SER A 244 0.15 -8.92 -9.68
N LEU A 245 -1.00 -9.01 -10.37
CA LEU A 245 -1.09 -8.93 -11.82
C LEU A 245 -0.62 -7.58 -12.37
N GLN A 246 -0.81 -6.47 -11.64
CA GLN A 246 -0.31 -5.15 -12.07
C GLN A 246 1.23 -5.09 -12.06
N VAL A 247 1.88 -5.83 -11.16
CA VAL A 247 3.35 -5.96 -11.17
C VAL A 247 3.80 -6.75 -12.41
N PHE A 248 3.09 -7.83 -12.75
CA PHE A 248 3.34 -8.57 -14.00
C PHE A 248 3.03 -7.74 -15.26
N ALA A 249 2.00 -6.89 -15.23
CA ALA A 249 1.73 -5.95 -16.31
C ALA A 249 2.88 -4.95 -16.49
N CYS A 250 3.46 -4.46 -15.38
CA CYS A 250 4.67 -3.63 -15.42
C CYS A 250 5.89 -4.39 -15.98
N LEU A 251 6.01 -5.69 -15.68
CA LEU A 251 7.03 -6.56 -16.29
C LEU A 251 6.80 -6.70 -17.80
N GLY A 252 5.56 -6.92 -18.24
CA GLY A 252 5.19 -6.95 -19.66
C GLY A 252 5.50 -5.63 -20.37
N PHE A 253 5.22 -4.49 -19.72
CA PHE A 253 5.62 -3.18 -20.21
C PHE A 253 7.15 -3.05 -20.36
N LEU A 254 7.93 -3.54 -19.40
CA LEU A 254 9.39 -3.58 -19.52
C LEU A 254 9.86 -4.46 -20.69
N ALA A 255 9.21 -5.61 -20.93
CA ALA A 255 9.43 -6.48 -22.09
C ALA A 255 9.32 -5.70 -23.40
N TYR A 256 8.22 -4.95 -23.52
CA TYR A 256 7.89 -4.17 -24.70
C TYR A 256 8.82 -2.95 -24.86
N TYR A 257 9.10 -2.23 -23.77
CA TYR A 257 9.91 -1.00 -23.79
C TYR A 257 11.41 -1.28 -23.96
N ARG A 258 11.91 -2.45 -23.53
CA ARG A 258 13.31 -2.88 -23.61
C ARG A 258 13.43 -4.35 -24.06
N PRO A 259 13.05 -4.67 -25.31
CA PRO A 259 12.99 -6.06 -25.79
C PRO A 259 14.34 -6.76 -25.82
N ASN A 260 15.45 -6.04 -26.00
CA ASN A 260 16.79 -6.66 -25.99
C ASN A 260 17.21 -7.13 -24.58
N GLU A 261 16.71 -6.48 -23.52
CA GLU A 261 17.03 -6.84 -22.13
C GLU A 261 15.98 -7.79 -21.54
N PHE A 262 14.72 -7.65 -21.95
CA PHE A 262 13.57 -8.32 -21.34
C PHE A 262 12.72 -9.14 -22.32
N GLY A 263 13.06 -9.19 -23.61
CA GLY A 263 12.38 -10.05 -24.58
C GLY A 263 12.48 -11.54 -24.24
N LYS A 264 13.43 -11.91 -23.37
CA LYS A 264 13.57 -13.24 -22.75
C LYS A 264 13.04 -13.29 -21.30
N ILE A 265 11.99 -12.55 -20.98
CA ILE A 265 11.23 -12.68 -19.71
C ILE A 265 10.79 -14.12 -19.46
N THR A 266 10.74 -14.94 -20.51
CA THR A 266 10.58 -16.40 -20.43
C THR A 266 11.42 -17.02 -19.33
N ALA A 267 12.66 -16.60 -19.09
CA ALA A 267 13.47 -17.19 -18.02
C ALA A 267 12.91 -16.92 -16.61
N SER A 268 12.55 -15.67 -16.28
CA SER A 268 12.00 -15.34 -14.96
C SER A 268 10.60 -15.92 -14.77
N THR A 269 9.74 -15.82 -15.79
CA THR A 269 8.40 -16.42 -15.75
C THR A 269 8.46 -17.94 -15.66
N PHE A 270 9.37 -18.59 -16.39
CA PHE A 270 9.61 -20.02 -16.34
C PHE A 270 10.12 -20.45 -14.96
N ILE A 271 11.08 -19.72 -14.37
CA ILE A 271 11.56 -20.02 -13.01
C ILE A 271 10.40 -19.92 -12.00
N LEU A 272 9.57 -18.88 -12.07
CA LEU A 272 8.40 -18.74 -11.20
C LEU A 272 7.41 -19.90 -11.39
N LEU A 273 7.15 -20.30 -12.64
CA LEU A 273 6.27 -21.44 -12.94
C LEU A 273 6.85 -22.75 -12.40
N VAL A 274 8.15 -23.00 -12.57
CA VAL A 274 8.84 -24.17 -12.00
C VAL A 274 8.73 -24.16 -10.48
N PHE A 275 8.90 -23.01 -9.82
CA PHE A 275 8.67 -22.91 -8.38
C PHE A 275 7.24 -23.29 -7.98
N GLY A 276 6.24 -22.81 -8.71
CA GLY A 276 4.84 -23.18 -8.48
C GLY A 276 4.61 -24.69 -8.62
N LEU A 277 5.16 -25.32 -9.67
CA LEU A 277 5.06 -26.77 -9.89
C LEU A 277 5.79 -27.57 -8.80
N LEU A 278 6.97 -27.12 -8.36
CA LEU A 278 7.70 -27.74 -7.25
C LEU A 278 6.89 -27.69 -5.95
N LEU A 279 6.30 -26.55 -5.61
CA LEU A 279 5.44 -26.44 -4.43
C LEU A 279 4.21 -27.35 -4.55
N TYR A 280 3.56 -27.34 -5.71
CA TYR A 280 2.40 -28.20 -5.98
C TYR A 280 2.75 -29.68 -5.82
N SER A 281 3.90 -30.11 -6.32
CA SER A 281 4.31 -31.52 -6.26
C SER A 281 4.87 -31.97 -4.89
N GLN A 282 5.38 -31.06 -4.07
CA GLN A 282 6.10 -31.41 -2.83
C GLN A 282 5.39 -31.00 -1.54
N ILE A 283 4.34 -30.18 -1.60
CA ILE A 283 3.69 -29.63 -0.41
C ILE A 283 2.17 -29.80 -0.51
N ASP A 284 1.62 -30.72 0.29
CA ASP A 284 0.17 -31.00 0.35
C ASP A 284 -0.65 -29.73 0.68
N LEU A 285 -0.17 -28.92 1.63
CA LEU A 285 -0.80 -27.65 2.00
C LEU A 285 -0.93 -26.67 0.80
N PHE A 286 -0.02 -26.74 -0.17
CA PHE A 286 -0.11 -25.93 -1.37
C PHE A 286 -1.22 -26.41 -2.30
N GLN A 287 -1.43 -27.72 -2.40
CA GLN A 287 -2.54 -28.33 -3.15
C GLN A 287 -3.87 -27.95 -2.50
N ASP A 288 -4.01 -28.12 -1.18
CA ASP A 288 -5.22 -27.73 -0.43
C ASP A 288 -5.55 -26.24 -0.61
N GLY A 289 -4.51 -25.39 -0.56
CA GLY A 289 -4.66 -23.96 -0.78
C GLY A 289 -5.12 -23.63 -2.21
N LEU A 290 -4.61 -24.34 -3.21
CA LEU A 290 -5.01 -24.17 -4.61
C LEU A 290 -6.44 -24.64 -4.86
N GLU A 291 -6.84 -25.80 -4.32
CA GLU A 291 -8.20 -26.31 -4.43
C GLU A 291 -9.18 -25.31 -3.80
N PHE A 292 -8.87 -24.86 -2.58
CA PHE A 292 -9.66 -23.85 -1.90
C PHE A 292 -9.77 -22.54 -2.68
N LEU A 293 -8.65 -22.03 -3.19
CA LEU A 293 -8.64 -20.80 -3.97
C LEU A 293 -9.43 -20.97 -5.28
N SER A 294 -9.37 -22.14 -5.92
CA SER A 294 -10.12 -22.45 -7.14
C SER A 294 -11.62 -22.46 -6.85
N MET A 295 -12.06 -23.12 -5.79
CA MET A 295 -13.45 -23.06 -5.29
C MET A 295 -13.90 -21.60 -5.09
N ARG A 296 -13.05 -20.75 -4.50
CA ARG A 296 -13.35 -19.32 -4.31
C ARG A 296 -13.49 -18.54 -5.63
N PHE A 297 -12.76 -18.92 -6.66
CA PHE A 297 -12.90 -18.34 -8.00
C PHE A 297 -14.19 -18.81 -8.67
N GLU A 298 -14.53 -20.09 -8.55
CA GLU A 298 -15.75 -20.66 -9.11
C GLU A 298 -17.02 -20.10 -8.45
N GLU A 299 -17.09 -20.10 -7.12
CA GLU A 299 -18.22 -19.52 -6.37
C GLU A 299 -18.47 -18.07 -6.77
N ALA A 300 -17.39 -17.29 -6.90
CA ALA A 300 -17.52 -15.91 -7.30
C ALA A 300 -17.85 -15.77 -8.79
N ALA A 301 -17.35 -16.66 -9.65
CA ALA A 301 -17.68 -16.63 -11.06
C ALA A 301 -19.17 -16.90 -11.30
N ASN A 302 -19.79 -17.72 -10.45
CA ASN A 302 -21.23 -17.99 -10.49
C ASN A 302 -22.10 -16.77 -10.11
N VAL A 303 -21.54 -15.76 -9.44
CA VAL A 303 -22.25 -14.55 -9.00
C VAL A 303 -21.83 -13.30 -9.78
N GLU A 304 -20.53 -13.12 -9.97
CA GLU A 304 -19.87 -11.96 -10.58
C GLU A 304 -19.60 -12.15 -12.08
N GLY A 305 -19.82 -13.35 -12.64
CA GLY A 305 -19.54 -13.69 -14.03
C GLY A 305 -18.08 -14.09 -14.28
N ASN A 306 -17.57 -13.88 -15.49
CA ASN A 306 -16.20 -14.31 -15.84
C ASN A 306 -15.15 -13.67 -14.89
N PRO A 307 -14.19 -14.43 -14.32
CA PRO A 307 -13.19 -13.89 -13.38
C PRO A 307 -12.39 -12.68 -13.89
N ILE A 308 -12.08 -12.65 -15.20
CA ILE A 308 -11.38 -11.53 -15.84
C ILE A 308 -12.31 -10.31 -15.90
N GLU A 309 -13.56 -10.53 -16.30
CA GLU A 309 -14.58 -9.48 -16.34
C GLU A 309 -14.85 -8.92 -14.94
N ALA A 310 -15.07 -9.79 -13.94
CA ALA A 310 -15.26 -9.42 -12.54
C ALA A 310 -14.11 -8.56 -11.98
N TYR A 311 -12.86 -8.88 -12.36
CA TYR A 311 -11.71 -8.04 -12.03
C TYR A 311 -11.85 -6.62 -12.59
N PHE A 312 -12.16 -6.46 -13.89
CA PHE A 312 -12.32 -5.14 -14.50
C PHE A 312 -13.56 -4.40 -13.99
N VAL A 313 -14.68 -5.10 -13.82
CA VAL A 313 -15.93 -4.56 -13.26
C VAL A 313 -15.68 -4.01 -11.87
N ARG A 314 -14.91 -4.69 -11.01
CA ARG A 314 -14.58 -4.19 -9.68
C ARG A 314 -13.87 -2.84 -9.71
N TYR A 315 -12.90 -2.67 -10.60
CA TYR A 315 -12.20 -1.39 -10.78
C TYR A 315 -13.12 -0.33 -11.38
N TRP A 316 -13.95 -0.72 -12.35
CA TRP A 316 -14.96 0.15 -12.94
C TRP A 316 -15.97 0.64 -11.89
N GLU A 317 -16.44 -0.23 -11.00
CA GLU A 317 -17.35 0.14 -9.92
C GLU A 317 -16.73 1.16 -8.96
N ILE A 318 -15.44 1.03 -8.63
CA ILE A 318 -14.72 2.04 -7.84
C ILE A 318 -14.68 3.37 -8.59
N ILE A 319 -14.38 3.35 -9.88
CA ILE A 319 -14.27 4.57 -10.73
C ILE A 319 -15.63 5.24 -10.92
N TYR A 320 -16.68 4.45 -11.13
CA TYR A 320 -18.02 4.92 -11.47
C TYR A 320 -18.86 5.29 -10.24
N SER A 321 -18.63 4.66 -9.09
CA SER A 321 -19.40 4.90 -7.86
C SER A 321 -19.52 6.38 -7.44
N PRO A 322 -18.49 7.24 -7.55
CA PRO A 322 -18.61 8.66 -7.22
C PRO A 322 -19.66 9.36 -8.07
N PHE A 323 -19.71 9.05 -9.36
CA PHE A 323 -20.60 9.70 -10.33
C PHE A 323 -22.06 9.37 -10.08
N ARG A 324 -22.34 8.14 -9.59
CA ARG A 324 -23.69 7.75 -9.16
C ARG A 324 -24.14 8.41 -7.86
N SER A 325 -23.19 8.81 -7.03
CA SER A 325 -23.46 9.42 -5.72
C SER A 325 -23.32 10.95 -5.73
N LEU A 326 -23.07 11.57 -6.89
CA LEU A 326 -23.10 13.03 -7.01
C LEU A 326 -24.51 13.53 -6.74
N ASN A 327 -24.63 14.40 -5.75
CA ASN A 327 -25.89 15.05 -5.39
C ASN A 327 -25.63 16.55 -5.29
N PHE A 328 -26.19 17.32 -6.22
CA PHE A 328 -26.14 18.79 -6.20
C PHE A 328 -27.48 19.42 -5.81
N GLN A 329 -28.46 18.62 -5.42
CA GLN A 329 -29.80 19.07 -5.06
C GLN A 329 -29.95 19.33 -3.55
N SER A 330 -29.08 18.75 -2.72
CA SER A 330 -29.13 18.91 -1.26
C SER A 330 -27.86 19.56 -0.71
N LEU A 331 -27.99 20.31 0.39
CA LEU A 331 -26.85 20.91 1.09
C LEU A 331 -25.81 19.85 1.51
N GLY A 332 -26.28 18.68 1.96
CA GLY A 332 -25.41 17.55 2.31
C GLY A 332 -24.67 16.95 1.11
N GLY A 333 -25.24 17.04 -0.10
CA GLY A 333 -24.55 16.64 -1.32
C GLY A 333 -23.41 17.59 -1.72
N TRP A 334 -23.55 18.89 -1.42
CA TRP A 334 -22.50 19.89 -1.65
C TRP A 334 -21.40 19.86 -0.60
N LEU A 335 -21.75 19.79 0.68
CA LEU A 335 -20.83 19.92 1.81
C LEU A 335 -20.31 18.58 2.34
N GLY A 336 -20.99 17.48 2.05
CA GLY A 336 -20.73 16.17 2.62
C GLY A 336 -21.21 16.04 4.07
N ASN A 337 -20.84 14.92 4.69
CA ASN A 337 -21.20 14.58 6.08
C ASN A 337 -20.07 14.82 7.09
N GLY A 338 -18.93 15.33 6.60
CA GLY A 338 -17.74 15.63 7.38
C GLY A 338 -16.60 14.68 7.06
N ILE A 339 -15.40 15.25 6.96
CA ILE A 339 -14.18 14.49 6.69
C ILE A 339 -13.99 13.40 7.75
N GLY A 340 -13.77 12.16 7.31
CA GLY A 340 -13.63 11.00 8.18
C GLY A 340 -14.94 10.31 8.58
N ALA A 341 -16.12 10.88 8.30
CA ALA A 341 -17.41 10.25 8.64
C ALA A 341 -17.65 8.92 7.90
N GLY A 342 -17.02 8.74 6.74
CA GLY A 342 -17.10 7.53 5.94
C GLY A 342 -16.14 6.41 6.38
N THR A 343 -15.30 6.66 7.39
CA THR A 343 -14.36 5.67 7.93
C THR A 343 -15.01 4.81 9.00
N ARG A 344 -14.46 3.61 9.24
CA ARG A 344 -14.93 2.74 10.36
C ARG A 344 -14.77 3.42 11.72
N ALA A 345 -13.72 4.24 11.90
CA ALA A 345 -13.54 5.03 13.11
C ALA A 345 -14.60 6.13 13.23
N GLY A 346 -14.91 6.84 12.14
CA GLY A 346 -15.98 7.84 12.10
C GLY A 346 -17.37 7.26 12.36
N ALA A 347 -17.65 6.06 11.83
CA ALA A 347 -18.88 5.31 12.11
C ALA A 347 -18.99 4.91 13.59
N ALA A 348 -17.91 4.44 14.21
CA ALA A 348 -17.88 4.09 15.63
C ALA A 348 -18.10 5.30 16.56
N LEU A 349 -17.81 6.52 16.09
CA LEU A 349 -18.05 7.77 16.83
C LEU A 349 -19.48 8.33 16.65
N GLY A 350 -20.40 7.56 16.04
CA GLY A 350 -21.85 7.81 16.11
C GLY A 350 -22.45 8.76 15.08
N ARG A 351 -21.69 9.21 14.06
CA ARG A 351 -22.19 10.09 12.97
C ARG A 351 -21.80 9.65 11.55
N GLY A 352 -21.37 8.40 11.38
CA GLY A 352 -20.75 7.94 10.14
C GLY A 352 -21.25 6.59 9.61
N TYR A 353 -20.89 6.28 8.37
CA TYR A 353 -21.14 4.98 7.74
C TYR A 353 -19.83 4.43 7.17
N GLY A 354 -19.52 3.16 7.42
CA GLY A 354 -18.29 2.56 6.92
C GLY A 354 -18.40 2.23 5.43
N PHE A 355 -17.66 2.94 4.58
CA PHE A 355 -17.65 2.66 3.14
C PHE A 355 -16.59 1.62 2.75
N GLU A 356 -16.96 0.73 1.83
CA GLU A 356 -16.04 -0.24 1.20
C GLU A 356 -15.46 0.26 -0.13
N LEU A 357 -16.15 1.17 -0.82
CA LEU A 357 -15.67 1.85 -2.03
C LEU A 357 -15.07 3.21 -1.67
N ASP A 358 -13.74 3.30 -1.69
CA ASP A 358 -13.03 4.47 -1.13
C ASP A 358 -13.26 5.77 -1.92
N TRP A 359 -13.41 5.70 -3.24
CA TRP A 359 -13.72 6.91 -4.02
C TRP A 359 -15.08 7.49 -3.65
N ASN A 360 -16.10 6.63 -3.47
CA ASN A 360 -17.42 7.08 -3.04
C ASN A 360 -17.40 7.61 -1.59
N ARG A 361 -16.57 7.03 -0.72
CA ARG A 361 -16.35 7.55 0.64
C ARG A 361 -16.00 9.04 0.63
N HIS A 362 -15.13 9.46 -0.29
CA HIS A 362 -14.73 10.88 -0.36
C HIS A 362 -15.85 11.82 -0.80
N ILE A 363 -16.76 11.36 -1.66
CA ILE A 363 -17.98 12.09 -2.02
C ILE A 363 -18.90 12.20 -0.81
N PHE A 364 -19.13 11.09 -0.11
CA PHE A 364 -19.97 11.08 1.10
C PHE A 364 -19.42 12.00 2.21
N GLU A 365 -18.11 11.95 2.45
CA GLU A 365 -17.45 12.71 3.50
C GLU A 365 -17.38 14.22 3.20
N ASN A 366 -17.00 14.59 1.97
CA ASN A 366 -16.61 15.98 1.64
C ASN A 366 -17.52 16.65 0.61
N GLY A 367 -18.56 15.96 0.15
CA GLY A 367 -19.46 16.44 -0.89
C GLY A 367 -18.91 16.22 -2.30
N ALA A 368 -19.77 16.50 -3.28
CA ALA A 368 -19.53 16.21 -4.69
C ALA A 368 -18.22 16.82 -5.23
N ILE A 369 -17.98 18.11 -4.99
CA ILE A 369 -16.82 18.82 -5.57
C ILE A 369 -15.53 18.44 -4.86
N LEU A 370 -15.47 18.58 -3.53
CA LEU A 370 -14.23 18.34 -2.78
C LEU A 370 -13.85 16.86 -2.79
N GLY A 371 -14.82 15.95 -2.80
CA GLY A 371 -14.56 14.53 -2.98
C GLY A 371 -13.90 14.22 -4.32
N LEU A 372 -14.42 14.78 -5.43
CA LEU A 372 -13.81 14.65 -6.76
C LEU A 372 -12.40 15.27 -6.83
N ILE A 373 -12.17 16.41 -6.18
CA ILE A 373 -10.85 17.03 -6.11
C ILE A 373 -9.84 16.11 -5.41
N PHE A 374 -10.22 15.41 -4.34
CA PHE A 374 -9.31 14.48 -3.68
C PHE A 374 -8.98 13.27 -4.54
N ILE A 375 -9.98 12.72 -5.24
CA ILE A 375 -9.77 11.65 -6.22
C ILE A 375 -8.78 12.12 -7.30
N PHE A 376 -8.94 13.34 -7.81
CA PHE A 376 -8.01 13.94 -8.76
C PHE A 376 -6.60 14.07 -8.19
N ILE A 377 -6.43 14.49 -6.92
CA ILE A 377 -5.11 14.56 -6.26
C ILE A 377 -4.45 13.17 -6.23
N ARG A 378 -5.21 12.10 -5.95
CA ARG A 378 -4.68 10.72 -5.97
C ARG A 378 -4.23 10.30 -7.37
N VAL A 379 -5.08 10.54 -8.38
CA VAL A 379 -4.72 10.30 -9.80
C VAL A 379 -3.45 11.06 -10.17
N TRP A 380 -3.36 12.32 -9.77
CA TRP A 380 -2.22 13.18 -10.06
C TRP A 380 -0.92 12.66 -9.45
N ILE A 381 -0.93 12.27 -8.17
CA ILE A 381 0.23 11.69 -7.49
C ILE A 381 0.66 10.39 -8.18
N THR A 382 -0.28 9.48 -8.43
CA THR A 382 0.00 8.18 -9.06
C THR A 382 0.57 8.33 -10.47
N ARG A 383 0.02 9.25 -11.26
CA ARG A 383 0.49 9.58 -12.62
C ARG A 383 1.90 10.16 -12.60
N ASP A 384 2.18 11.14 -11.74
CA ASP A 384 3.51 11.75 -11.69
C ASP A 384 4.57 10.78 -11.13
N LEU A 385 4.18 9.87 -10.22
CA LEU A 385 5.03 8.72 -9.82
C LEU A 385 5.31 7.79 -11.01
N LEU A 386 4.31 7.48 -11.84
CA LEU A 386 4.50 6.68 -13.06
C LEU A 386 5.51 7.35 -13.99
N TYR A 387 5.36 8.65 -14.26
CA TYR A 387 6.31 9.39 -15.10
C TYR A 387 7.73 9.36 -14.54
N ALA A 388 7.90 9.47 -13.22
CA ALA A 388 9.21 9.37 -12.58
C ALA A 388 9.81 7.95 -12.72
N CYS A 389 9.00 6.92 -12.47
CA CYS A 389 9.40 5.51 -12.52
C CYS A 389 9.67 5.07 -14.00
N ILE A 390 8.96 5.60 -15.01
CA ILE A 390 9.28 5.42 -16.45
C ILE A 390 10.58 6.16 -16.82
N SER A 391 10.74 7.41 -16.38
CA SER A 391 11.94 8.21 -16.68
C SER A 391 13.21 7.59 -16.08
N SER A 392 13.10 6.82 -15.00
CA SER A 392 14.23 6.07 -14.42
C SER A 392 14.63 4.81 -15.18
N ILE A 393 13.78 4.29 -16.09
CA ILE A 393 14.12 3.15 -16.95
C ILE A 393 15.32 3.51 -17.84
N LYS A 394 15.40 4.76 -18.34
CA LYS A 394 16.56 5.25 -19.11
C LYS A 394 17.88 5.17 -18.34
N ARG A 395 17.82 5.08 -17.00
CA ARG A 395 18.96 4.96 -16.08
C ARG A 395 19.12 3.53 -15.54
N ASN A 396 18.51 2.55 -16.20
CA ASN A 396 18.52 1.13 -15.85
C ASN A 396 17.94 0.81 -14.46
N SER A 397 17.11 1.70 -13.89
CA SER A 397 16.36 1.43 -12.66
C SER A 397 14.99 0.85 -13.00
N TYR A 398 14.91 -0.47 -13.00
CA TYR A 398 13.69 -1.23 -13.34
C TYR A 398 12.83 -1.56 -12.13
N LEU A 399 13.44 -1.65 -10.94
CA LEU A 399 12.71 -1.89 -9.70
C LEU A 399 11.66 -0.81 -9.44
N ALA A 400 11.91 0.43 -9.86
CA ALA A 400 10.99 1.55 -9.69
C ALA A 400 9.62 1.26 -10.32
N ILE A 401 9.56 0.79 -11.57
CA ILE A 401 8.27 0.51 -12.24
C ILE A 401 7.59 -0.75 -11.67
N LEU A 402 8.35 -1.74 -11.21
CA LEU A 402 7.77 -2.91 -10.53
C LEU A 402 7.15 -2.53 -9.17
N LEU A 403 7.83 -1.68 -8.39
CA LEU A 403 7.29 -1.12 -7.16
C LEU A 403 6.11 -0.18 -7.43
N TRP A 404 6.09 0.52 -8.58
CA TRP A 404 4.91 1.28 -9.00
C TRP A 404 3.72 0.35 -9.20
N GLY A 405 3.89 -0.79 -9.87
CA GLY A 405 2.84 -1.80 -10.05
C GLY A 405 2.24 -2.27 -8.71
N ALA A 406 3.04 -2.33 -7.65
CA ALA A 406 2.57 -2.69 -6.31
C ALA A 406 1.95 -1.52 -5.52
N ALA A 407 2.49 -0.31 -5.66
CA ALA A 407 2.08 0.85 -4.89
C ALA A 407 0.88 1.59 -5.50
N ALA A 408 0.77 1.64 -6.83
CA ALA A 408 -0.24 2.43 -7.52
C ALA A 408 -1.68 2.01 -7.19
N PRO A 409 -2.02 0.71 -7.13
CA PRO A 409 -3.38 0.29 -6.78
C PRO A 409 -3.81 0.75 -5.39
N VAL A 410 -2.94 0.63 -4.38
CA VAL A 410 -3.28 1.07 -3.02
C VAL A 410 -3.34 2.59 -2.89
N ILE A 411 -2.47 3.33 -3.59
CA ILE A 411 -2.51 4.80 -3.61
C ILE A 411 -3.78 5.28 -4.30
N LEU A 412 -4.17 4.66 -5.41
CA LEU A 412 -5.27 5.14 -6.25
C LEU A 412 -6.63 4.63 -5.80
N PHE A 413 -6.76 3.34 -5.50
CA PHE A 413 -8.04 2.67 -5.23
C PHE A 413 -8.16 2.09 -3.82
N GLY A 414 -7.07 2.01 -3.06
CA GLY A 414 -7.06 1.45 -1.72
C GLY A 414 -7.91 2.26 -0.74
N ILE A 415 -8.53 1.58 0.24
CA ILE A 415 -9.36 2.19 1.28
C ILE A 415 -8.47 2.90 2.31
N LEU A 416 -8.23 4.19 2.13
CA LEU A 416 -7.26 4.96 2.94
C LEU A 416 -7.75 5.21 4.38
N GLY A 417 -9.05 5.01 4.64
CA GLY A 417 -9.60 4.97 6.00
C GLY A 417 -9.06 3.82 6.85
N GLN A 418 -8.47 2.79 6.23
CA GLN A 418 -7.84 1.68 6.94
C GLN A 418 -6.33 1.95 7.12
N PRO A 419 -5.79 1.94 8.36
CA PRO A 419 -4.39 2.28 8.60
C PRO A 419 -3.38 1.42 7.85
N THR A 420 -3.64 0.14 7.64
CA THR A 420 -2.76 -0.76 6.88
C THR A 420 -2.60 -0.29 5.43
N ASN A 421 -3.72 0.00 4.76
CA ASN A 421 -3.74 0.44 3.37
C ASN A 421 -3.07 1.81 3.22
N LEU A 422 -3.41 2.76 4.09
CA LEU A 422 -2.76 4.07 4.15
C LEU A 422 -1.24 3.94 4.35
N GLY A 423 -0.86 2.99 5.20
CA GLY A 423 0.52 2.67 5.48
C GLY A 423 1.29 2.20 4.25
N PHE A 424 0.74 1.23 3.51
CA PHE A 424 1.29 0.74 2.26
C PHE A 424 1.26 1.78 1.14
N ALA A 425 0.24 2.63 1.05
CA ALA A 425 0.19 3.73 0.09
C ALA A 425 1.36 4.70 0.28
N ALA A 426 1.58 5.17 1.53
CA ALA A 426 2.65 6.10 1.84
C ALA A 426 4.04 5.46 1.72
N PHE A 427 4.24 4.29 2.32
CA PHE A 427 5.52 3.60 2.31
C PHE A 427 5.88 3.11 0.90
N GLY A 428 4.93 2.49 0.21
CA GLY A 428 5.09 1.97 -1.15
C GLY A 428 5.38 3.07 -2.17
N GLY A 429 4.63 4.18 -2.12
CA GLY A 429 4.90 5.36 -2.95
C GLY A 429 6.30 5.92 -2.69
N GLY A 430 6.70 5.98 -1.42
CA GLY A 430 8.05 6.39 -1.01
C GLY A 430 9.14 5.47 -1.56
N LEU A 431 8.92 4.15 -1.56
CA LEU A 431 9.83 3.18 -2.15
C LEU A 431 9.93 3.31 -3.69
N CYS A 432 8.81 3.48 -4.45
CA CYS A 432 8.89 3.74 -5.91
C CYS A 432 9.75 4.97 -6.16
N LEU A 433 9.44 6.07 -5.47
CA LEU A 433 10.13 7.34 -5.69
C LEU A 433 11.61 7.25 -5.33
N ALA A 434 11.97 6.58 -4.23
CA ALA A 434 13.36 6.33 -3.85
C ALA A 434 14.09 5.45 -4.89
N ALA A 435 13.44 4.43 -5.43
CA ALA A 435 13.99 3.55 -6.46
C ALA A 435 14.28 4.28 -7.78
N THR A 436 13.65 5.43 -8.06
CA THR A 436 13.94 6.22 -9.28
C THR A 436 15.32 6.87 -9.28
N LYS A 437 16.02 6.90 -8.14
CA LYS A 437 17.34 7.54 -8.02
C LYS A 437 18.40 6.79 -8.81
N LYS A 438 19.39 7.54 -9.30
CA LYS A 438 20.53 7.00 -10.05
C LYS A 438 21.32 6.04 -9.15
N ARG A 439 21.60 4.83 -9.63
CA ARG A 439 22.64 3.96 -9.06
C ARG A 439 23.96 4.73 -9.17
N LYS A 440 24.54 5.14 -8.04
CA LYS A 440 25.97 5.47 -8.06
C LYS A 440 26.67 4.15 -8.38
N SER A 441 27.27 4.09 -9.56
CA SER A 441 28.07 2.95 -10.05
C SER A 441 29.17 2.64 -9.06
#